data_AF-A0A1C2DPC3-F1
#
_entry.id   AF-A0A1C2DPC3-F1
#
_cell.length_a   1.000
_cell.length_b   1.000
_cell.length_c   1.000
_cell.angle_alpha   90.00
_cell.angle_beta   90.00
_cell.angle_gamma   90.00
#
_symmetry.space_group_name_H-M   'P 1'
#
loop_
_entity.id
_entity.type
_entity.pdbx_description
1 polymer ?
#
loop_
_entity_poly.entity_id
_entity_poly.type
_entity_poly.pdbx_seq_one_letter_code
_entity_poly.pdbx_strand_id
1 'polypeptide(L)'
;METIGAEKPGTANNVLDALRSMCRWACGPRELLSRDPTQGVPHFEQGEGHKPWSPEQLAWADKNLTGMLRRAYVLGRFTGQRISDMVRLGPTDVDEGGFSLRQKKTGVRPWCPIFPELEAEMETWEKRPGPFLRQESGKPFTPNGLWKMLDRVREDHPELAGVVWHGLRANAVIRLRQEGYTALQISDMVGMSVPMVERYSRYADRKAGGQAVLLQMEERKQAKIVKRGKTGKRK
;
A
#
# COMPACT_ATOMS: atom_id res chain seq x y z
N MET A 1 13.28 11.20 -31.96
CA MET A 1 12.95 12.47 -31.29
C MET A 1 13.57 12.42 -29.91
N GLU A 2 14.40 13.38 -29.55
CA GLU A 2 14.89 13.50 -28.17
C GLU A 2 13.71 13.84 -27.25
N THR A 3 13.36 12.93 -26.36
CA THR A 3 12.32 13.11 -25.35
C THR A 3 12.96 13.52 -24.03
N ILE A 4 12.89 14.81 -23.70
CA ILE A 4 13.33 15.34 -22.41
C ILE A 4 12.55 14.63 -21.30
N GLY A 5 13.28 14.01 -20.36
CA GLY A 5 12.69 13.33 -19.20
C GLY A 5 12.35 11.85 -19.39
N ALA A 6 12.73 11.23 -20.52
CA ALA A 6 12.47 9.80 -20.79
C ALA A 6 13.06 8.85 -19.73
N GLU A 7 14.20 9.20 -19.12
CA GLU A 7 14.83 8.39 -18.07
C GLU A 7 14.03 8.38 -16.74
N LYS A 8 13.24 9.43 -16.49
CA LYS A 8 12.44 9.58 -15.26
C LYS A 8 11.00 9.99 -15.60
N PRO A 9 10.20 9.08 -16.19
CA PRO A 9 8.85 9.37 -16.68
C PRO A 9 7.94 10.02 -15.62
N GLY A 10 7.99 9.54 -14.38
CA GLY A 10 7.19 10.10 -13.28
C GLY A 10 7.55 11.54 -12.95
N THR A 11 8.84 11.87 -12.90
CA THR A 11 9.31 13.25 -12.66
C THR A 11 8.94 14.15 -13.83
N ALA A 12 9.14 13.69 -15.06
CA ALA A 12 8.77 14.43 -16.26
C ALA A 12 7.26 14.75 -16.30
N ASN A 13 6.42 13.78 -15.96
CA ASN A 13 4.97 13.95 -15.85
C ASN A 13 4.58 14.97 -14.76
N ASN A 14 5.22 14.94 -13.58
CA ASN A 14 4.96 15.92 -12.53
C ASN A 14 5.35 17.35 -12.95
N VAL A 15 6.47 17.51 -13.66
CA VAL A 15 6.89 18.80 -14.21
C VAL A 15 5.88 19.30 -15.24
N LEU A 16 5.44 18.41 -16.15
CA LEU A 16 4.43 18.74 -17.15
C LEU A 16 3.12 19.19 -16.50
N ASP A 17 2.67 18.53 -15.43
CA ASP A 17 1.45 18.91 -14.71
C ASP A 17 1.58 20.26 -14.01
N ALA A 18 2.75 20.55 -13.42
CA ALA A 18 3.03 21.85 -12.82
C ALA A 18 3.01 22.98 -13.88
N LEU A 19 3.66 22.76 -15.03
CA LEU A 19 3.67 23.70 -16.14
C LEU A 19 2.26 23.92 -16.70
N ARG A 20 1.48 22.85 -16.91
CA ARG A 20 0.08 22.94 -17.35
C ARG A 20 -0.77 23.77 -16.40
N SER A 21 -0.62 23.57 -15.10
CA SER A 21 -1.35 24.34 -14.10
C SER A 21 -1.03 25.84 -14.19
N MET A 22 0.26 26.17 -14.27
CA MET A 22 0.73 27.55 -14.43
C MET A 22 0.25 28.17 -15.75
N CYS A 23 0.42 27.48 -16.88
CA CYS A 23 0.03 27.96 -18.19
C CYS A 23 -1.49 28.14 -18.30
N ARG A 24 -2.29 27.24 -17.72
CA ARG A 24 -3.76 27.39 -17.66
C ARG A 24 -4.17 28.61 -16.85
N TRP A 25 -3.52 28.86 -15.71
CA TRP A 25 -3.77 30.07 -14.92
C TRP A 25 -3.37 31.34 -15.68
N ALA A 26 -2.24 31.31 -16.40
CA ALA A 26 -1.75 32.43 -17.18
C ALA A 26 -2.62 32.70 -18.42
N CYS A 27 -3.14 31.68 -19.10
CA CYS A 27 -4.00 31.84 -20.27
C CYS A 27 -5.43 32.26 -19.91
N GLY A 28 -5.98 31.73 -18.81
CA GLY A 28 -7.36 31.99 -18.40
C GLY A 28 -7.44 33.19 -17.46
N PRO A 29 -7.43 32.99 -16.12
CA PRO A 29 -7.66 34.05 -15.12
C PRO A 29 -6.81 35.33 -15.25
N ARG A 30 -5.66 35.27 -15.92
CA ARG A 30 -4.73 36.41 -16.01
C ARG A 30 -4.50 36.92 -17.43
N GLU A 31 -4.87 36.16 -18.45
CA GLU A 31 -4.67 36.50 -19.87
C GLU A 31 -3.23 36.94 -20.23
N LEU A 32 -2.23 36.47 -19.48
CA LEU A 32 -0.80 36.76 -19.70
C LEU A 32 -0.19 35.96 -20.85
N LEU A 33 -0.84 34.86 -21.24
CA LEU A 33 -0.45 34.03 -22.38
C LEU A 33 -1.65 33.91 -23.33
N SER A 34 -1.40 34.10 -24.63
CA SER A 34 -2.44 33.95 -25.66
C SER A 34 -2.67 32.49 -26.05
N ARG A 35 -1.68 31.61 -25.82
CA ARG A 35 -1.75 30.17 -26.10
C ARG A 35 -0.96 29.40 -25.05
N ASP A 36 -1.46 28.23 -24.70
CA ASP A 36 -0.80 27.32 -23.76
C ASP A 36 0.25 26.46 -24.50
N PRO A 37 1.56 26.66 -24.25
CA PRO A 37 2.63 25.93 -24.94
C PRO A 37 2.72 24.45 -24.55
N THR A 38 1.98 24.01 -23.52
CA THR A 38 1.95 22.61 -23.07
C THR A 38 0.89 21.78 -23.80
N GLN A 39 0.06 22.42 -24.64
CA GLN A 39 -0.94 21.74 -25.46
C GLN A 39 -0.28 20.79 -26.44
N GLY A 40 -0.78 19.55 -26.51
CA GLY A 40 -0.26 18.51 -27.40
C GLY A 40 0.97 17.77 -26.88
N VAL A 41 1.58 18.16 -25.75
CA VAL A 41 2.67 17.39 -25.14
C VAL A 41 2.07 16.19 -24.38
N PRO A 42 2.30 14.94 -24.80
CA PRO A 42 1.73 13.79 -24.10
C PRO A 42 2.47 13.52 -22.79
N HIS A 43 1.76 12.92 -21.82
CA HIS A 43 2.43 12.30 -20.67
C HIS A 43 3.22 11.07 -21.13
N PHE A 44 4.34 10.80 -20.46
CA PHE A 44 5.00 9.50 -20.56
C PHE A 44 4.14 8.40 -19.93
N GLU A 45 4.25 7.18 -20.45
CA GLU A 45 3.62 6.01 -19.83
C GLU A 45 4.07 5.88 -18.37
N GLN A 46 3.10 5.69 -17.48
CA GLN A 46 3.37 5.47 -16.08
C GLN A 46 3.80 4.02 -15.88
N GLY A 47 4.93 3.81 -15.19
CA GLY A 47 5.36 2.47 -14.79
C GLY A 47 4.39 1.80 -13.81
N GLU A 48 4.67 0.53 -13.50
CA GLU A 48 3.81 -0.33 -12.65
C GLU A 48 3.55 0.24 -11.24
N GLY A 49 4.39 1.16 -10.77
CA GLY A 49 4.36 1.74 -9.44
C GLY A 49 5.25 0.97 -8.47
N HIS A 50 5.09 1.23 -7.16
CA HIS A 50 5.85 0.51 -6.14
C HIS A 50 5.35 -0.92 -6.00
N LYS A 51 6.26 -1.89 -6.13
CA LYS A 51 5.96 -3.32 -5.98
C LYS A 51 5.76 -3.68 -4.49
N PRO A 52 4.82 -4.58 -4.17
CA PRO A 52 4.75 -5.18 -2.85
C PRO A 52 6.03 -5.98 -2.56
N TRP A 53 6.37 -6.13 -1.29
CA TRP A 53 7.45 -7.03 -0.86
C TRP A 53 7.02 -8.47 -1.17
N SER A 54 7.97 -9.29 -1.63
CA SER A 54 7.70 -10.69 -1.92
C SER A 54 7.42 -11.50 -0.64
N PRO A 55 6.76 -12.67 -0.74
CA PRO A 55 6.58 -13.56 0.41
C PRO A 55 7.89 -13.90 1.13
N GLU A 56 8.97 -14.09 0.38
CA GLU A 56 10.30 -14.41 0.91
C GLU A 56 10.91 -13.21 1.66
N GLN A 57 10.75 -12.00 1.11
CA GLN A 57 11.17 -10.76 1.75
C GLN A 57 10.41 -10.49 3.05
N LEU A 58 9.10 -10.74 3.04
CA LEU A 58 8.24 -10.66 4.21
C LEU A 58 8.65 -11.68 5.27
N ALA A 59 8.86 -12.94 4.89
CA ALA A 59 9.29 -13.99 5.81
C ALA A 59 10.67 -13.70 6.42
N TRP A 60 11.61 -13.20 5.60
CA TRP A 60 12.91 -12.76 6.09
C TRP A 60 12.74 -11.61 7.07
N ALA A 61 11.90 -10.62 6.76
CA ALA A 61 11.68 -9.46 7.62
C ALA A 61 10.98 -9.83 8.94
N ASP A 62 10.05 -10.77 8.89
CA ASP A 62 9.37 -11.31 10.08
C ASP A 62 10.34 -12.03 11.02
N LYS A 63 11.35 -12.71 10.47
CA LYS A 63 12.34 -13.46 11.25
C LYS A 63 13.51 -12.61 11.76
N ASN A 64 13.99 -11.67 10.96
CA ASN A 64 15.31 -11.05 11.18
C ASN A 64 15.27 -9.57 11.58
N LEU A 65 14.20 -8.82 11.24
CA LEU A 65 14.14 -7.42 11.65
C LEU A 65 13.93 -7.33 13.16
N THR A 66 14.67 -6.42 13.79
CA THR A 66 14.56 -6.13 15.22
C THR A 66 14.47 -4.63 15.49
N GLY A 67 14.21 -4.27 16.75
CA GLY A 67 14.22 -2.89 17.22
C GLY A 67 13.26 -1.96 16.46
N MET A 68 13.72 -0.75 16.16
CA MET A 68 12.86 0.27 15.57
C MET A 68 12.51 -0.01 14.10
N LEU A 69 13.37 -0.73 13.37
CA LEU A 69 13.09 -1.13 11.99
C LEU A 69 11.97 -2.17 11.94
N ARG A 70 12.00 -3.16 12.84
CA ARG A 70 10.90 -4.12 13.04
C ARG A 70 9.59 -3.41 13.35
N ARG A 71 9.61 -2.46 14.29
CA ARG A 71 8.44 -1.66 14.66
C ARG A 71 7.87 -0.90 13.46
N ALA A 72 8.72 -0.25 12.68
CA ALA A 72 8.28 0.47 11.47
C ALA A 72 7.72 -0.50 10.43
N TYR A 73 8.37 -1.65 10.23
CA TYR A 73 7.91 -2.68 9.31
C TYR A 73 6.52 -3.23 9.69
N VAL A 74 6.29 -3.61 10.95
CA VAL A 74 4.97 -4.13 11.35
C VAL A 74 3.88 -3.07 11.25
N LEU A 75 4.17 -1.82 11.62
CA LEU A 75 3.23 -0.71 11.47
C LEU A 75 2.85 -0.53 10.01
N GLY A 76 3.83 -0.52 9.10
CA GLY A 76 3.57 -0.40 7.65
C GLY A 76 2.77 -1.58 7.10
N ARG A 77 3.15 -2.80 7.48
CA ARG A 77 2.55 -4.05 6.99
C ARG A 77 1.10 -4.23 7.44
N PHE A 78 0.78 -3.90 8.70
CA PHE A 78 -0.56 -4.15 9.25
C PHE A 78 -1.50 -2.97 9.08
N THR A 79 -1.03 -1.73 9.23
CA THR A 79 -1.90 -0.55 9.10
C THR A 79 -2.06 -0.09 7.65
N GLY A 80 -1.12 -0.46 6.78
CA GLY A 80 -1.02 0.03 5.41
C GLY A 80 -0.76 1.53 5.30
N GLN A 81 -0.53 2.27 6.40
CA GLN A 81 -0.37 3.74 6.35
C GLN A 81 0.88 4.17 5.58
N ARG A 82 0.89 5.42 5.09
CA ARG A 82 2.08 5.97 4.40
C ARG A 82 3.18 6.20 5.43
N ILE A 83 4.44 6.11 5.00
CA ILE A 83 5.60 6.39 5.86
C ILE A 83 5.51 7.75 6.60
N SER A 84 4.96 8.78 5.94
CA SER A 84 4.75 10.12 6.52
C SER A 84 3.73 10.15 7.65
N ASP A 85 2.83 9.19 7.67
CA ASP A 85 1.77 9.04 8.66
C ASP A 85 2.23 8.09 9.77
N MET A 86 2.92 6.99 9.43
CA MET A 86 3.50 6.03 10.39
C MET A 86 4.44 6.68 11.41
N VAL A 87 5.29 7.61 10.98
CA VAL A 87 6.23 8.31 11.87
C VAL A 87 5.55 9.22 12.90
N ARG A 88 4.25 9.50 12.73
CA ARG A 88 3.44 10.32 13.64
C ARG A 88 2.57 9.50 14.56
N LEU A 89 2.27 8.26 14.17
CA LEU A 89 1.35 7.39 14.89
C LEU A 89 1.89 7.11 16.30
N GLY A 90 1.04 7.28 17.32
CA GLY A 90 1.38 7.05 18.71
C GLY A 90 0.19 6.57 19.55
N PRO A 91 0.38 6.38 20.86
CA PRO A 91 -0.67 5.90 21.77
C PRO A 91 -1.91 6.78 21.80
N THR A 92 -1.77 8.08 21.55
CA THR A 92 -2.88 9.05 21.53
C THR A 92 -3.79 8.91 20.31
N ASP A 93 -3.35 8.16 19.28
CA ASP A 93 -4.17 7.87 18.12
C ASP A 93 -4.99 6.57 18.30
N VAL A 94 -4.78 5.83 19.40
CA VAL A 94 -5.53 4.59 19.70
C VAL A 94 -6.95 4.95 20.11
N ASP A 95 -7.92 4.31 19.44
CA ASP A 95 -9.35 4.59 19.55
C ASP A 95 -10.13 3.28 19.37
N GLU A 96 -10.75 2.79 20.45
CA GLU A 96 -11.61 1.60 20.48
C GLU A 96 -11.01 0.34 19.80
N GLY A 97 -9.72 0.06 20.00
CA GLY A 97 -9.04 -1.10 19.39
C GLY A 97 -8.54 -0.87 17.96
N GLY A 98 -8.59 0.38 17.49
CA GLY A 98 -7.99 0.82 16.23
C GLY A 98 -7.15 2.07 16.38
N PHE A 99 -6.71 2.62 15.25
CA PHE A 99 -6.03 3.91 15.15
C PHE A 99 -6.88 4.90 14.36
N SER A 100 -7.08 6.10 14.90
CA SER A 100 -7.79 7.21 14.24
C SER A 100 -6.83 8.35 13.87
N LEU A 101 -6.09 8.19 12.75
CA LEU A 101 -5.06 9.15 12.31
C LEU A 101 -5.49 9.93 11.05
N ARG A 102 -5.38 11.26 11.09
CA ARG A 102 -5.55 12.11 9.89
C ARG A 102 -4.32 12.05 8.99
N GLN A 103 -4.48 11.45 7.81
CA GLN A 103 -3.43 11.31 6.80
C GLN A 103 -2.95 12.66 6.28
N LYS A 104 -1.62 12.85 6.21
CA LYS A 104 -1.01 14.11 5.77
C LYS A 104 -1.29 14.43 4.30
N LYS A 105 -1.25 13.42 3.42
CA LYS A 105 -1.35 13.63 1.96
C LYS A 105 -2.76 14.01 1.50
N THR A 106 -3.77 13.36 2.06
CA THR A 106 -5.16 13.43 1.57
C THR A 106 -6.11 14.08 2.56
N GLY A 107 -5.73 14.20 3.83
CA GLY A 107 -6.60 14.71 4.89
C GLY A 107 -7.67 13.73 5.38
N VAL A 108 -7.78 12.55 4.74
CA VAL A 108 -8.69 11.46 5.16
C VAL A 108 -8.29 10.98 6.55
N ARG A 109 -9.30 10.66 7.38
CA ARG A 109 -9.12 10.10 8.73
C ARG A 109 -9.67 8.67 8.74
N PRO A 110 -8.91 7.67 8.27
CA PRO A 110 -9.32 6.29 8.41
C PRO A 110 -9.32 5.86 9.88
N TRP A 111 -10.19 4.91 10.20
CA TRP A 111 -10.08 4.11 11.41
C TRP A 111 -9.45 2.77 11.04
N CYS A 112 -8.21 2.55 11.49
CA CYS A 112 -7.42 1.38 11.13
C CYS A 112 -7.40 0.39 12.30
N PRO A 113 -8.01 -0.81 12.19
CA PRO A 113 -7.96 -1.82 13.24
C PRO A 113 -6.52 -2.14 13.66
N ILE A 114 -6.32 -2.36 14.96
CA ILE A 114 -5.11 -3.00 15.47
C ILE A 114 -5.37 -4.51 15.39
N PHE A 115 -4.74 -5.19 14.42
CA PHE A 115 -4.87 -6.64 14.29
C PHE A 115 -4.17 -7.36 15.45
N PRO A 116 -4.58 -8.59 15.81
CA PRO A 116 -3.97 -9.36 16.89
C PRO A 116 -2.44 -9.49 16.77
N GLU A 117 -1.90 -9.62 15.57
CA GLU A 117 -0.45 -9.69 15.34
C GLU A 117 0.25 -8.37 15.64
N LEU A 118 -0.40 -7.25 15.32
CA LEU A 118 0.13 -5.93 15.65
C LEU A 118 -0.02 -5.63 17.15
N GLU A 119 -1.14 -6.03 17.75
CA GLU A 119 -1.37 -5.92 19.19
C GLU A 119 -0.30 -6.67 19.99
N ALA A 120 -0.05 -7.94 19.65
CA ALA A 120 0.98 -8.75 20.29
C ALA A 120 2.38 -8.13 20.14
N GLU A 121 2.71 -7.55 18.98
CA GLU A 121 3.97 -6.83 18.83
C GLU A 121 4.00 -5.56 19.72
N MET A 122 2.90 -4.81 19.76
CA MET A 122 2.75 -3.59 20.56
C MET A 122 2.88 -3.81 22.06
N GLU A 123 2.47 -4.96 22.58
CA GLU A 123 2.63 -5.33 24.00
C GLU A 123 4.09 -5.35 24.44
N THR A 124 5.01 -5.66 23.54
CA THR A 124 6.46 -5.66 23.81
C THR A 124 7.07 -4.26 23.81
N TRP A 125 6.32 -3.25 23.37
CA TRP A 125 6.85 -1.91 23.20
C TRP A 125 6.81 -1.12 24.50
N GLU A 126 7.90 -0.43 24.77
CA GLU A 126 7.93 0.54 25.85
C GLU A 126 6.87 1.63 25.67
N LYS A 127 6.04 1.82 26.71
CA LYS A 127 4.97 2.82 26.74
C LYS A 127 5.56 4.20 27.06
N ARG A 128 5.54 5.13 26.09
CA ARG A 128 6.00 6.52 26.26
C ARG A 128 5.13 7.53 25.51
N PRO A 129 4.99 8.79 25.99
CA PRO A 129 4.20 9.83 25.32
C PRO A 129 4.74 10.25 23.95
N GLY A 130 3.91 10.27 22.90
CA GLY A 130 4.26 10.67 21.52
C GLY A 130 4.34 9.50 20.52
N PRO A 131 5.02 9.65 19.36
CA PRO A 131 5.03 8.62 18.31
C PRO A 131 5.68 7.29 18.72
N PHE A 132 5.21 6.17 18.15
CA PHE A 132 5.78 4.83 18.37
C PHE A 132 7.20 4.69 17.80
N LEU A 133 7.51 5.42 16.73
CA LEU A 133 8.79 5.40 16.03
C LEU A 133 9.67 6.55 16.50
N ARG A 134 10.74 6.24 17.25
CA ARG A 134 11.67 7.22 17.83
C ARG A 134 13.11 6.83 17.67
N GLN A 135 13.96 7.84 17.57
CA GLN A 135 15.40 7.71 17.62
C GLN A 135 15.87 7.50 19.07
N GLU A 136 17.11 7.05 19.25
CA GLU A 136 17.73 6.88 20.58
C GLU A 136 17.75 8.18 21.39
N SER A 137 17.85 9.33 20.71
CA SER A 137 17.73 10.66 21.33
C SER A 137 16.32 11.01 21.86
N GLY A 138 15.34 10.11 21.73
CA GLY A 138 13.94 10.31 22.11
C GLY A 138 13.10 11.09 21.11
N LYS A 139 13.73 11.71 20.09
CA LYS A 139 13.03 12.45 19.03
C LYS A 139 12.26 11.51 18.09
N PRO A 140 11.10 11.92 17.56
CA PRO A 140 10.40 11.16 16.53
C PRO A 140 11.27 10.86 15.31
N PHE A 141 11.02 9.73 14.66
CA PHE A 141 11.62 9.46 13.36
C PHE A 141 11.08 10.43 12.30
N THR A 142 11.91 10.75 11.31
CA THR A 142 11.46 11.38 10.07
C THR A 142 11.28 10.32 8.99
N PRO A 143 10.48 10.56 7.93
CA PRO A 143 10.39 9.63 6.82
C PRO A 143 11.75 9.33 6.20
N ASN A 144 12.61 10.34 6.06
CA ASN A 144 13.97 10.17 5.56
C ASN A 144 14.84 9.32 6.51
N GLY A 145 14.65 9.45 7.83
CA GLY A 145 15.33 8.63 8.82
C GLY A 145 14.98 7.14 8.70
N LEU A 146 13.70 6.82 8.47
CA LEU A 146 13.28 5.44 8.20
C LEU A 146 13.79 4.90 6.85
N TRP A 147 13.88 5.74 5.82
CA TRP A 147 14.53 5.37 4.56
C TRP A 147 15.99 4.99 4.79
N LYS A 148 16.77 5.86 5.44
CA LYS A 148 18.17 5.57 5.77
C LYS A 148 18.34 4.29 6.59
N MET A 149 17.43 4.01 7.52
CA MET A 149 17.47 2.77 8.30
C MET A 149 17.20 1.54 7.45
N LEU A 150 16.22 1.60 6.55
CA LEU A 150 15.93 0.52 5.60
C LEU A 150 17.08 0.31 4.61
N ASP A 151 17.65 1.39 4.09
CA ASP A 151 18.73 1.34 3.09
C ASP A 151 19.99 0.69 3.67
N ARG A 152 20.39 1.00 4.91
CA ARG A 152 21.51 0.31 5.58
C ARG A 152 21.30 -1.20 5.65
N VAL A 153 20.11 -1.64 6.03
CA VAL A 153 19.80 -3.08 6.11
C VAL A 153 19.77 -3.72 4.71
N ARG A 154 19.34 -2.98 3.69
CA ARG A 154 19.37 -3.45 2.29
C ARG A 154 20.79 -3.56 1.73
N GLU A 155 21.74 -2.76 2.20
CA GLU A 155 23.16 -2.85 1.80
C GLU A 155 23.78 -4.17 2.27
N ASP A 156 23.43 -4.62 3.48
CA ASP A 156 23.98 -5.86 4.07
C ASP A 156 23.19 -7.13 3.69
N HIS A 157 21.94 -6.97 3.20
CA HIS A 157 21.03 -8.10 2.95
C HIS A 157 20.41 -8.04 1.54
N PRO A 158 21.04 -8.70 0.55
CA PRO A 158 20.56 -8.76 -0.84
C PRO A 158 19.13 -9.27 -1.00
N GLU A 159 18.62 -10.07 -0.07
CA GLU A 159 17.24 -10.56 -0.06
C GLU A 159 16.24 -9.40 -0.02
N LEU A 160 16.60 -8.28 0.61
CA LEU A 160 15.79 -7.07 0.66
C LEU A 160 16.02 -6.13 -0.54
N ALA A 161 16.65 -6.60 -1.62
CA ALA A 161 16.80 -5.81 -2.83
C ALA A 161 15.44 -5.32 -3.36
N GLY A 162 15.38 -4.02 -3.67
CA GLY A 162 14.20 -3.38 -4.25
C GLY A 162 13.01 -3.15 -3.30
N VAL A 163 13.10 -3.56 -2.03
CA VAL A 163 12.02 -3.29 -1.07
C VAL A 163 11.91 -1.81 -0.75
N VAL A 164 10.67 -1.33 -0.63
CA VAL A 164 10.35 0.07 -0.35
C VAL A 164 9.21 0.17 0.63
N TRP A 165 9.17 1.22 1.46
CA TRP A 165 8.10 1.43 2.45
C TRP A 165 6.70 1.43 1.84
N HIS A 166 6.55 2.00 0.64
CA HIS A 166 5.28 2.03 -0.06
C HIS A 166 4.81 0.62 -0.51
N GLY A 167 5.73 -0.33 -0.65
CA GLY A 167 5.40 -1.72 -0.95
C GLY A 167 4.59 -2.36 0.17
N LEU A 168 4.89 -2.06 1.44
CA LEU A 168 4.14 -2.59 2.58
C LEU A 168 2.67 -2.15 2.58
N ARG A 169 2.36 -0.96 2.06
CA ARG A 169 0.97 -0.50 1.86
C ARG A 169 0.22 -1.38 0.85
N ALA A 170 0.90 -1.82 -0.21
CA ALA A 170 0.34 -2.80 -1.14
C ALA A 170 0.20 -4.18 -0.48
N ASN A 171 1.18 -4.63 0.32
CA ASN A 171 1.09 -5.89 1.07
C ASN A 171 -0.10 -5.91 2.03
N ALA A 172 -0.37 -4.80 2.75
CA ALA A 172 -1.53 -4.68 3.63
C ALA A 172 -2.84 -4.89 2.87
N VAL A 173 -2.99 -4.24 1.71
CA VAL A 173 -4.16 -4.40 0.84
C VAL A 173 -4.28 -5.83 0.33
N ILE A 174 -3.20 -6.41 -0.18
CA ILE A 174 -3.20 -7.78 -0.73
C ILE A 174 -3.61 -8.79 0.36
N ARG A 175 -3.04 -8.67 1.57
CA ARG A 175 -3.37 -9.53 2.71
C ARG A 175 -4.86 -9.48 3.03
N LEU A 176 -5.40 -8.28 3.26
CA LEU A 176 -6.82 -8.13 3.59
C LEU A 176 -7.73 -8.62 2.46
N ARG A 177 -7.32 -8.41 1.21
CA ARG A 177 -8.09 -8.86 0.06
C ARG A 177 -8.12 -10.40 -0.03
N GLN A 178 -7.01 -11.06 0.31
CA GLN A 178 -6.91 -12.52 0.43
C GLN A 178 -7.68 -13.08 1.62
N GLU A 179 -7.79 -12.33 2.71
CA GLU A 179 -8.65 -12.64 3.87
C GLU A 179 -10.15 -12.44 3.58
N GLY A 180 -10.51 -11.92 2.39
CA GLY A 180 -11.89 -11.85 1.91
C GLY A 180 -12.57 -10.49 2.08
N TYR A 181 -11.91 -9.50 2.69
CA TYR A 181 -12.48 -8.17 2.90
C TYR A 181 -12.76 -7.44 1.59
N THR A 182 -13.91 -6.78 1.50
CA THR A 182 -14.32 -6.03 0.31
C THR A 182 -13.36 -4.86 0.01
N ALA A 183 -13.29 -4.44 -1.26
CA ALA A 183 -12.44 -3.31 -1.62
C ALA A 183 -12.85 -2.01 -0.91
N LEU A 184 -14.14 -1.85 -0.60
CA LEU A 184 -14.67 -0.73 0.19
C LEU A 184 -14.18 -0.78 1.64
N GLN A 185 -14.30 -1.93 2.32
CA GLN A 185 -13.79 -2.10 3.68
C GLN A 185 -12.29 -1.80 3.78
N ILE A 186 -11.50 -2.27 2.82
CA ILE A 186 -10.04 -1.99 2.77
C ILE A 186 -9.78 -0.50 2.47
N SER A 187 -10.56 0.10 1.58
CA SER A 187 -10.49 1.53 1.25
C SER A 187 -10.69 2.39 2.50
N ASP A 188 -11.75 2.12 3.26
CA ASP A 188 -12.12 2.86 4.48
C ASP A 188 -11.08 2.68 5.58
N MET A 189 -10.64 1.44 5.79
CA MET A 189 -9.61 1.10 6.78
C MET A 189 -8.26 1.77 6.48
N VAL A 190 -7.79 1.70 5.24
CA VAL A 190 -6.43 2.14 4.90
C VAL A 190 -6.40 3.62 4.48
N GLY A 191 -7.56 4.23 4.23
CA GLY A 191 -7.68 5.59 3.73
C GLY A 191 -7.09 5.74 2.33
N MET A 192 -7.55 4.94 1.38
CA MET A 192 -7.26 5.11 -0.05
C MET A 192 -8.53 4.93 -0.88
N SER A 193 -8.51 5.33 -2.14
CA SER A 193 -9.65 5.10 -3.02
C SER A 193 -9.80 3.61 -3.38
N VAL A 194 -11.02 3.16 -3.60
CA VAL A 194 -11.33 1.79 -4.09
C VAL A 194 -10.54 1.42 -5.35
N PRO A 195 -10.40 2.30 -6.38
CA PRO A 195 -9.55 2.00 -7.54
C PRO A 195 -8.08 1.74 -7.18
N MET A 196 -7.57 2.35 -6.10
CA MET A 196 -6.21 2.08 -5.62
C MET A 196 -6.11 0.71 -4.96
N VAL A 197 -7.14 0.32 -4.20
CA VAL A 197 -7.25 -1.02 -3.61
C VAL A 197 -7.22 -2.06 -4.72
N GLU A 198 -8.10 -1.93 -5.71
CA GLU A 198 -8.17 -2.82 -6.87
C GLU A 198 -6.87 -2.84 -7.67
N ARG A 199 -6.16 -1.71 -7.79
CA ARG A 199 -4.85 -1.66 -8.43
C ARG A 199 -3.83 -2.55 -7.71
N TYR A 200 -3.76 -2.47 -6.38
CA TYR A 200 -2.83 -3.30 -5.61
C TYR A 200 -3.23 -4.78 -5.59
N SER A 201 -4.53 -5.08 -5.52
CA SER A 201 -5.01 -6.45 -5.42
C SER A 201 -5.22 -7.16 -6.74
N ARG A 202 -5.18 -6.46 -7.89
CA ARG A 202 -5.49 -7.00 -9.22
C ARG A 202 -4.92 -8.39 -9.51
N TYR A 203 -3.65 -8.62 -9.18
CA TYR A 203 -3.01 -9.93 -9.42
C TYR A 203 -3.52 -11.02 -8.48
N ALA A 204 -3.71 -10.69 -7.19
CA ALA A 204 -4.31 -11.60 -6.21
C ALA A 204 -5.76 -11.94 -6.60
N ASP A 205 -6.54 -10.94 -7.00
CA ASP A 205 -7.94 -11.09 -7.42
C ASP A 205 -8.07 -11.95 -8.67
N ARG A 206 -7.22 -11.75 -9.68
CA ARG A 206 -7.20 -12.60 -10.89
C ARG A 206 -6.92 -14.07 -10.56
N LYS A 207 -5.94 -14.33 -9.68
CA LYS A 207 -5.61 -15.69 -9.25
C LYS A 207 -6.77 -16.32 -8.47
N ALA A 208 -7.32 -15.60 -7.50
CA ALA A 208 -8.45 -16.06 -6.70
C ALA A 208 -9.69 -16.32 -7.56
N GLY A 209 -10.00 -15.44 -8.53
CA GLY A 209 -11.08 -15.64 -9.49
C GLY A 209 -10.91 -16.90 -10.34
N GLY A 210 -9.69 -17.15 -10.84
CA GLY A 210 -9.38 -18.39 -11.56
C GLY A 210 -9.56 -19.65 -10.70
N GLN A 211 -9.11 -19.62 -9.45
CA GLN A 211 -9.28 -20.71 -8.49
C GLN A 211 -10.76 -20.94 -8.14
N ALA A 212 -11.54 -19.87 -7.98
CA ALA A 212 -12.97 -19.96 -7.72
C ALA A 212 -13.73 -20.62 -8.88
N VAL A 213 -13.33 -20.35 -10.13
CA VAL A 213 -13.90 -21.04 -11.31
C VAL A 213 -13.62 -22.55 -11.24
N LEU A 214 -12.40 -22.96 -10.88
CA LEU A 214 -12.07 -24.39 -10.73
C LEU A 214 -12.93 -25.07 -9.65
N LEU A 215 -13.05 -24.45 -8.48
CA LEU A 215 -13.88 -24.96 -7.38
C LEU A 215 -15.35 -25.09 -7.79
N GLN A 216 -15.93 -24.05 -8.42
CA GLN A 216 -17.31 -24.09 -8.90
C GLN A 216 -17.53 -25.16 -9.98
N MET A 217 -16.51 -25.42 -10.83
CA MET A 217 -16.58 -26.50 -11.82
C MET A 217 -16.61 -27.88 -11.15
N GLU A 218 -15.81 -28.09 -10.11
CA GLU A 218 -15.81 -29.34 -9.32
C GLU A 218 -17.13 -29.56 -8.59
N GLU A 219 -17.65 -28.54 -7.92
CA GLU A 219 -18.97 -28.58 -7.25
C GLU A 219 -20.09 -28.93 -8.24
N ARG A 220 -20.08 -28.31 -9.44
CA ARG A 220 -21.05 -28.61 -10.51
C ARG A 220 -20.89 -30.05 -11.04
N LYS A 221 -19.67 -30.57 -11.16
CA LYS A 221 -19.43 -31.97 -11.54
C LYS A 221 -19.96 -32.93 -10.48
N GLN A 222 -19.66 -32.69 -9.20
CA GLN A 222 -20.16 -33.51 -8.10
C GLN A 222 -21.69 -33.48 -8.02
N ALA A 223 -22.32 -32.31 -8.14
CA ALA A 223 -23.78 -32.17 -8.15
C ALA A 223 -24.43 -32.95 -9.31
N LYS A 224 -23.79 -32.98 -10.49
CA LYS A 224 -24.26 -33.79 -11.64
C LYS A 224 -24.10 -35.30 -11.40
N ILE A 225 -22.99 -35.73 -10.77
CA ILE A 225 -22.76 -37.14 -10.40
C ILE A 225 -23.82 -37.60 -9.40
N VAL A 226 -24.07 -36.83 -8.33
CA VAL A 226 -25.08 -37.14 -7.32
C VAL A 226 -26.49 -37.22 -7.93
N LYS A 227 -26.85 -36.30 -8.83
CA LYS A 227 -28.12 -36.37 -9.56
C LYS A 227 -28.25 -37.66 -10.38
N ARG A 228 -27.22 -38.05 -11.14
CA ARG A 228 -27.22 -39.30 -11.94
C ARG A 228 -27.31 -40.57 -11.08
N GLY A 229 -26.60 -40.62 -9.95
CA GLY A 229 -26.63 -41.76 -9.03
C GLY A 229 -28.00 -41.97 -8.35
N LYS A 230 -28.76 -40.89 -8.11
CA LYS A 230 -30.13 -40.97 -7.58
C LYS A 230 -31.15 -41.46 -8.63
N THR A 231 -30.93 -41.18 -9.91
CA THR A 231 -31.81 -41.65 -11.00
C THR A 231 -31.58 -43.13 -11.37
N GLY A 232 -30.38 -43.67 -11.12
CA GLY A 232 -30.01 -45.04 -11.49
C GLY A 232 -30.40 -46.16 -10.50
N LYS A 233 -30.97 -45.83 -9.33
CA LYS A 233 -31.31 -46.81 -8.27
C LYS A 233 -32.81 -47.20 -8.23
N ARG A 234 -33.53 -47.03 -9.34
CA ARG A 234 -34.87 -47.58 -9.56
C ARG A 234 -34.83 -48.65 -10.65
N LYS A 235 -34.48 -49.87 -10.28
CA LYS A 235 -34.98 -51.16 -10.81
C LYS A 235 -34.22 -52.29 -10.14
#